data_AF-A0A495VP96-F1
#
_entry.id   AF-A0A495VP96-F1
#
_cell.length_a   1.000
_cell.length_b   1.000
_cell.length_c   1.000
_cell.angle_alpha   90.00
_cell.angle_beta   90.00
_cell.angle_gamma   90.00
#
_symmetry.space_group_name_H-M   'P 1'
#
loop_
_entity.id
_entity.type
_entity.pdbx_description
1 polymer ?
#
loop_
_entity_poly.entity_id
_entity_poly.type
_entity_poly.pdbx_seq_one_letter_code
_entity_poly.pdbx_strand_id
1 'polypeptide(L)'
;MKPPKQNDPAREAIALAYRQTDAAPRVVAKGKGLIAEEIIAKAREHGVFVHESPELVALLTQVDIDEHIPPQLYMAVAELLAWLYRIEQGEPTATPPR
;
A
#
# COMPACT_ATOMS: atom_id res chain seq x y z
N MET A 1 -25.30 3.16 -13.85
CA MET A 1 -23.98 3.83 -13.89
C MET A 1 -23.64 4.23 -12.46
N LYS A 2 -22.55 3.71 -11.88
CA LYS A 2 -22.07 4.21 -10.57
C LYS A 2 -21.55 5.65 -10.78
N PRO A 3 -21.87 6.61 -9.90
CA PRO A 3 -21.37 7.97 -10.04
C PRO A 3 -19.83 7.95 -10.03
N PRO A 4 -19.16 8.87 -10.76
CA PRO A 4 -17.72 9.02 -10.65
C PRO A 4 -17.39 9.31 -9.18
N LYS A 5 -16.47 8.53 -8.59
CA LYS A 5 -16.00 8.76 -7.21
C LYS A 5 -15.47 10.19 -7.16
N GLN A 6 -16.17 11.03 -6.43
CA GLN A 6 -15.85 12.43 -6.18
C GLN A 6 -14.41 12.50 -5.65
N ASN A 7 -13.56 13.32 -6.27
CA ASN A 7 -12.19 13.56 -5.83
C ASN A 7 -12.21 13.89 -4.33
N ASP A 8 -11.79 12.94 -3.49
CA ASP A 8 -11.70 13.17 -2.07
C ASP A 8 -10.32 13.80 -1.82
N PRO A 9 -10.23 15.11 -1.52
CA PRO A 9 -8.94 15.76 -1.27
C PRO A 9 -8.18 15.13 -0.10
N ALA A 10 -8.84 14.31 0.72
CA ALA A 10 -8.22 13.56 1.81
C ALA A 10 -7.69 12.17 1.40
N ARG A 11 -7.95 11.68 0.18
CA ARG A 11 -7.45 10.36 -0.22
C ARG A 11 -5.93 10.41 -0.40
N GLU A 12 -5.24 9.54 0.32
CA GLU A 12 -3.79 9.34 0.21
C GLU A 12 -3.50 7.93 -0.33
N ALA A 13 -2.40 7.80 -1.05
CA ALA A 13 -1.89 6.50 -1.52
C ALA A 13 -0.36 6.45 -1.36
N ILE A 14 0.12 5.30 -0.90
CA ILE A 14 1.55 4.99 -0.74
C ILE A 14 1.83 3.69 -1.48
N ALA A 15 2.85 3.68 -2.33
CA ALA A 15 3.32 2.47 -3.00
C ALA A 15 4.62 1.99 -2.36
N LEU A 16 4.66 0.69 -2.05
CA LEU A 16 5.83 0.03 -1.49
C LEU A 16 6.43 -0.93 -2.52
N ALA A 17 7.75 -1.05 -2.53
CA ALA A 17 8.49 -2.07 -3.26
C ALA A 17 9.38 -2.85 -2.30
N TYR A 18 9.47 -4.17 -2.49
CA TYR A 18 10.34 -5.03 -1.70
C TYR A 18 11.00 -6.07 -2.62
N ARG A 19 12.32 -5.99 -2.75
CA ARG A 19 13.12 -6.96 -3.52
C ARG A 19 13.86 -7.87 -2.55
N GLN A 20 14.25 -9.05 -3.03
CA GLN A 20 14.99 -10.04 -2.21
C GLN A 20 16.31 -9.51 -1.63
N THR A 21 16.90 -8.49 -2.26
CA THR A 21 18.14 -7.84 -1.82
C THR A 21 17.92 -6.73 -0.78
N ASP A 22 16.67 -6.30 -0.59
CA ASP A 22 16.37 -5.18 0.27
C ASP A 22 16.27 -5.64 1.73
N ALA A 23 16.82 -4.86 2.65
CA ALA A 23 16.72 -5.15 4.08
C ALA A 23 15.31 -4.84 4.65
N ALA A 24 14.56 -3.98 3.98
CA ALA A 24 13.17 -3.65 4.29
C ALA A 24 12.45 -3.08 3.05
N PRO A 25 11.11 -3.10 3.01
CA PRO A 25 10.34 -2.45 1.95
C PRO A 25 10.68 -0.95 1.82
N ARG A 26 10.70 -0.46 0.58
CA ARG A 26 10.96 0.94 0.22
C ARG A 26 9.69 1.63 -0.23
N VAL A 27 9.52 2.89 0.14
CA VAL A 27 8.49 3.75 -0.45
C VAL A 27 8.94 4.21 -1.83
N VAL A 28 8.17 3.85 -2.86
CA VAL A 28 8.51 4.19 -4.26
C VAL A 28 7.58 5.23 -4.88
N ALA A 29 6.41 5.46 -4.28
CA ALA A 29 5.53 6.56 -4.66
C ALA A 29 4.63 6.97 -3.49
N LYS A 30 4.27 8.26 -3.45
CA LYS A 30 3.30 8.83 -2.50
C LYS A 30 2.46 9.88 -3.21
N GLY A 31 1.19 9.98 -2.86
CA GLY A 31 0.29 10.95 -3.46
C GLY A 31 -0.91 11.26 -2.59
N LYS A 32 -1.51 12.43 -2.84
CA LYS A 32 -2.80 12.85 -2.29
C LYS A 32 -3.74 13.27 -3.40
N GLY A 33 -5.06 13.19 -3.17
CA GLY A 33 -6.09 13.59 -4.13
C GLY A 33 -5.87 12.92 -5.50
N LEU A 34 -5.77 13.73 -6.55
CA LEU A 34 -5.57 13.23 -7.93
C LEU A 34 -4.33 12.35 -8.08
N ILE A 35 -3.21 12.68 -7.43
CA ILE A 35 -2.00 11.85 -7.52
C ILE A 35 -2.22 10.49 -6.86
N ALA A 36 -2.95 10.44 -5.75
CA ALA A 36 -3.30 9.16 -5.10
C ALA A 36 -4.16 8.29 -6.01
N GLU A 37 -5.12 8.91 -6.71
CA GLU A 37 -5.99 8.21 -7.66
C GLU A 37 -5.21 7.66 -8.84
N GLU A 38 -4.27 8.43 -9.40
CA GLU A 38 -3.38 7.97 -10.46
C GLU A 38 -2.46 6.82 -10.01
N ILE A 39 -1.92 6.88 -8.79
CA ILE A 39 -1.13 5.76 -8.22
C ILE A 39 -1.97 4.49 -8.15
N ILE A 40 -3.20 4.58 -7.64
CA ILE A 40 -4.12 3.43 -7.51
C ILE A 40 -4.54 2.91 -8.88
N ALA A 41 -4.82 3.80 -9.85
CA ALA A 41 -5.18 3.43 -11.21
C ALA A 41 -4.05 2.64 -11.88
N LYS A 42 -2.82 3.16 -11.83
CA LYS A 42 -1.64 2.47 -12.37
C LYS A 42 -1.36 1.15 -11.67
N ALA A 43 -1.49 1.10 -10.34
CA ALA A 43 -1.33 -0.16 -9.61
C ALA A 43 -2.29 -1.23 -10.14
N ARG A 44 -3.56 -0.90 -10.32
CA ARG A 44 -4.57 -1.82 -10.88
C ARG A 44 -4.28 -2.22 -12.33
N GLU A 45 -3.89 -1.27 -13.17
CA GLU A 45 -3.52 -1.53 -14.57
C GLU A 45 -2.37 -2.53 -14.69
N HIS A 46 -1.42 -2.48 -13.77
CA HIS A 46 -0.26 -3.37 -13.73
C HIS A 46 -0.46 -4.63 -12.86
N GLY A 47 -1.67 -4.85 -12.33
CA GLY A 47 -1.95 -6.01 -11.47
C GLY A 47 -1.24 -5.97 -10.11
N VAL A 48 -0.80 -4.79 -9.66
CA VAL A 48 -0.24 -4.59 -8.33
C VAL A 48 -1.38 -4.57 -7.31
N PHE A 49 -1.21 -5.33 -6.23
CA PHE A 49 -2.19 -5.40 -5.15
C PHE A 49 -2.45 -4.02 -4.50
N VAL A 50 -3.72 -3.69 -4.25
CA VAL A 50 -4.13 -2.44 -3.60
C VAL A 50 -4.93 -2.76 -2.35
N HIS A 51 -4.39 -2.38 -1.19
CA HIS A 51 -5.05 -2.47 0.11
C HIS A 51 -5.58 -1.12 0.56
N GLU A 52 -6.76 -1.08 1.16
CA GLU A 52 -7.32 0.13 1.77
C GLU A 52 -7.21 0.02 3.31
N SER A 53 -6.25 0.75 3.89
CA SER A 53 -6.06 0.89 5.35
C SER A 53 -5.65 2.34 5.65
N PRO A 54 -6.58 3.18 6.13
CA PRO A 54 -6.27 4.56 6.54
C PRO A 54 -5.17 4.64 7.60
N GLU A 55 -5.15 3.70 8.54
CA GLU A 55 -4.17 3.63 9.63
C GLU A 55 -2.76 3.38 9.11
N LEU A 56 -2.58 2.37 8.26
CA LEU A 56 -1.27 2.06 7.66
C LEU A 56 -0.79 3.18 6.74
N VAL A 57 -1.70 3.78 5.98
CA VAL A 57 -1.38 4.95 5.14
C VAL A 57 -0.88 6.11 6.00
N ALA A 58 -1.55 6.43 7.11
CA ALA A 58 -1.12 7.50 8.01
C ALA A 58 0.27 7.26 8.61
N LEU A 59 0.61 6.02 8.95
CA LEU A 59 1.95 5.65 9.42
C LEU A 59 3.01 5.83 8.33
N LEU A 60 2.73 5.34 7.12
CA LEU A 60 3.66 5.40 5.98
C LEU A 60 3.80 6.81 5.39
N THR A 61 2.85 7.70 5.61
CA THR A 61 2.95 9.11 5.20
C THR A 61 4.14 9.83 5.83
N GLN A 62 4.71 9.32 6.92
CA GLN A 62 5.91 9.89 7.56
C GLN A 62 7.23 9.44 6.94
N VAL A 63 7.22 8.45 6.03
CA VAL A 63 8.42 7.90 5.38
C VAL A 63 8.63 8.57 4.02
N ASP A 64 9.83 9.05 3.72
CA ASP A 64 10.09 9.73 2.46
C ASP A 64 10.19 8.78 1.26
N ILE A 65 10.00 9.31 0.05
CA ILE A 65 10.19 8.54 -1.18
C ILE A 65 11.66 8.11 -1.27
N ASP A 66 11.87 6.91 -1.77
CA ASP A 66 13.16 6.21 -1.86
C ASP A 66 13.78 5.77 -0.53
N GLU A 67 13.14 6.04 0.60
CA GLU A 67 13.54 5.53 1.89
C GLU A 67 12.95 4.15 2.18
N HIS A 68 13.71 3.35 2.92
CA HIS A 68 13.18 2.12 3.53
C HIS A 68 12.23 2.49 4.67
N ILE A 69 11.17 1.70 4.84
CA ILE A 69 10.33 1.83 6.02
C ILE A 69 11.20 1.69 7.27
N PRO A 70 10.92 2.43 8.36
CA PRO A 70 11.69 2.32 9.58
C PRO A 70 11.27 1.07 10.40
N PRO A 71 12.14 0.59 11.32
CA PRO A 71 11.90 -0.65 12.08
C PRO A 71 10.58 -0.71 12.84
N GLN A 72 10.05 0.42 13.27
CA GLN A 72 8.79 0.46 14.03
C GLN A 72 7.57 0.09 13.17
N LEU A 73 7.69 0.18 11.84
CA LEU A 73 6.65 -0.19 10.88
C LEU A 73 6.82 -1.60 10.32
N TYR A 74 7.90 -2.31 10.67
CA TYR A 74 8.21 -3.63 10.11
C TYR A 74 7.09 -4.63 10.37
N MET A 75 6.55 -4.68 11.59
CA MET A 75 5.50 -5.63 11.95
C MET A 75 4.25 -5.42 11.10
N ALA A 76 3.74 -4.19 11.01
CA ALA A 76 2.53 -3.90 10.25
C ALA A 76 2.69 -4.23 8.75
N VAL A 77 3.83 -3.90 8.16
CA VAL A 77 4.10 -4.18 6.74
C VAL A 77 4.35 -5.67 6.51
N ALA A 78 5.05 -6.36 7.41
CA ALA A 78 5.29 -7.80 7.32
C ALA A 78 3.98 -8.59 7.42
N GLU A 79 3.06 -8.19 8.29
CA GLU A 79 1.72 -8.79 8.39
C GLU A 79 0.92 -8.63 7.10
N LEU A 80 0.98 -7.44 6.49
CA LEU A 80 0.35 -7.18 5.19
C LEU A 80 0.93 -8.08 4.09
N LEU A 81 2.26 -8.16 3.99
CA LEU A 81 2.93 -9.00 2.99
C LEU A 81 2.66 -10.49 3.21
N ALA A 82 2.67 -10.96 4.46
CA ALA A 82 2.34 -12.35 4.80
C ALA A 82 0.88 -12.68 4.49
N TRP A 83 -0.03 -11.75 4.72
CA TRP A 83 -1.43 -11.91 4.34
C TRP A 83 -1.61 -11.93 2.82
N LEU A 84 -0.95 -11.03 2.08
CA LEU A 84 -0.96 -11.01 0.62
C LEU A 84 -0.43 -12.34 0.04
N TYR A 85 0.69 -12.84 0.55
CA TYR A 85 1.25 -14.11 0.12
C TYR A 85 0.27 -15.27 0.29
N ARG A 86 -0.47 -15.33 1.41
CA ARG A 86 -1.48 -16.38 1.63
C ARG A 86 -2.66 -16.28 0.66
N ILE A 87 -3.09 -15.07 0.30
CA ILE A 87 -4.11 -14.87 -0.74
C ILE A 87 -3.64 -15.43 -2.07
N GLU A 88 -2.39 -15.15 -2.44
CA GLU A 88 -1.82 -15.63 -3.70
C GLU A 88 -1.69 -17.17 -3.73
N GLN A 89 -1.53 -17.82 -2.57
CA GLN A 89 -1.54 -19.29 -2.43
C GLN A 89 -2.94 -19.91 -2.39
N GLY A 90 -4.01 -19.10 -2.45
CA GLY A 90 -5.39 -19.59 -2.41
C GLY A 90 -5.80 -20.16 -1.04
N GLU A 91 -5.08 -19.80 0.03
CA GLU A 91 -5.46 -20.22 1.38
C GLU A 91 -6.73 -19.47 1.83
N PRO A 92 -7.69 -20.13 2.50
CA PRO A 92 -8.81 -19.44 3.12
C PRO A 92 -8.29 -18.49 4.20
N THR A 93 -8.22 -17.20 3.87
CA THR A 93 -7.54 -16.21 4.71
C THR A 93 -8.36 -15.75 5.90
N ALA A 94 -7.67 -15.53 7.03
CA ALA A 94 -8.13 -14.68 8.12
C ALA A 94 -8.18 -13.19 7.70
N THR A 95 -8.85 -12.39 8.52
CA THR A 95 -9.07 -10.93 8.37
C THR A 95 -7.81 -10.17 7.93
N PRO A 96 -7.90 -9.24 6.95
CA PRO A 96 -6.78 -8.37 6.59
C PRO A 96 -6.25 -7.59 7.80
N PRO A 97 -4.95 -7.31 7.86
CA PRO A 97 -4.40 -6.40 8.86
C PRO A 97 -5.03 -5.01 8.70
N ARG A 98 -5.37 -4.40 9.84
CA ARG A 98 -5.91 -3.04 9.92
C ARG A 98 -4.78 -2.06 10.10
#